data_AF-A0A842YFS0-F1
#
_entry.id   AF-A0A842YFS0-F1
#
_cell.length_a   1.000
_cell.length_b   1.000
_cell.length_c   1.000
_cell.angle_alpha   90.00
_cell.angle_beta   90.00
_cell.angle_gamma   90.00
#
_symmetry.space_group_name_H-M   'P 1'
#
loop_
_entity.id
_entity.type
_entity.pdbx_description
1 polymer ?
#
loop_
_entity_poly.entity_id
_entity_poly.type
_entity_poly.pdbx_seq_one_letter_code
_entity_poly.pdbx_strand_id
1 'polypeptide(L)'
;DKAVTIPVNIMIEADHRVYDFSEVKEILSEAQRIVVQDCGCKTAYGNCDSPRDVCLGLDCDADYVLKNKGTHAKEITLDEALDVLRRSHEAGLVHMAYVMKGEEKPSLICSCCSCCCHTLGGLLRHGIHAQVLSSKYIAFDDEVKCIVCGTCISRCVFEARRMESDKLVYDASKCLGCGLCVTTCPTQAIAMRSRDHQ
;
A
#
# COMPACT_ATOMS: atom_id res chain seq x y z
N ASP A 1 8.22 3.68 40.97
CA ASP A 1 7.93 4.11 39.59
C ASP A 1 9.05 4.97 39.04
N LYS A 2 10.01 4.35 38.33
CA LYS A 2 11.04 5.10 37.60
C LYS A 2 10.46 5.44 36.24
N ALA A 3 10.10 6.71 36.04
CA ALA A 3 9.80 7.24 34.73
C ALA A 3 11.04 7.01 33.83
N VAL A 4 10.88 6.21 32.79
CA VAL A 4 11.90 6.04 31.76
C VAL A 4 11.72 7.18 30.77
N THR A 5 12.64 8.16 30.82
CA THR A 5 12.69 9.23 29.82
C THR A 5 13.10 8.61 28.49
N ILE A 6 12.16 8.51 27.55
CA ILE A 6 12.47 8.12 26.17
C ILE A 6 13.15 9.33 25.52
N PRO A 7 14.41 9.20 25.03
CA PRO A 7 15.09 10.32 24.39
C PRO A 7 14.33 10.74 23.13
N VAL A 8 14.03 12.04 23.04
CA VAL A 8 13.21 12.70 21.99
C VAL A 8 13.91 12.71 20.61
N ASN A 9 15.04 12.01 20.47
CA ASN A 9 15.88 12.02 19.26
C ASN A 9 16.19 10.62 18.73
N ILE A 10 15.34 9.63 19.03
CA ILE A 10 15.36 8.36 18.29
C ILE A 10 14.54 8.58 17.03
N MET A 11 15.20 8.92 15.91
CA MET A 11 14.58 8.71 14.61
C MET A 11 14.36 7.21 14.44
N ILE A 12 13.09 6.81 14.44
CA ILE A 12 12.71 5.46 14.05
C ILE A 12 12.78 5.44 12.52
N GLU A 13 13.89 4.92 11.99
CA GLU A 13 14.05 4.67 10.56
C GLU A 13 13.27 3.39 10.21
N ALA A 14 11.98 3.56 9.91
CA ALA A 14 11.17 2.55 9.23
C ALA A 14 11.04 3.00 7.77
N ASP A 15 11.50 2.19 6.81
CA ASP A 15 11.29 2.47 5.39
C ASP A 15 9.87 2.07 5.01
N HIS A 16 9.11 3.04 4.52
CA HIS A 16 7.71 2.87 4.13
C HIS A 16 7.59 3.00 2.62
N ARG A 17 7.28 1.88 1.96
CA ARG A 17 7.26 1.81 0.50
C ARG A 17 5.90 1.37 -0.01
N VAL A 18 5.48 2.00 -1.12
CA VAL A 18 4.34 1.54 -1.92
C VAL A 18 4.89 0.62 -3.00
N TYR A 19 4.38 -0.60 -3.02
CA TYR A 19 4.85 -1.66 -3.90
C TYR A 19 3.85 -1.91 -5.03
N ASP A 20 4.37 -2.16 -6.22
CA ASP A 20 3.58 -2.76 -7.29
C ASP A 20 3.27 -4.23 -6.98
N PHE A 21 2.19 -4.76 -7.56
CA PHE A 21 1.78 -6.16 -7.38
C PHE A 21 2.90 -7.16 -7.69
N SER A 22 3.74 -6.91 -8.70
CA SER A 22 4.85 -7.81 -9.03
C SER A 22 5.91 -7.86 -7.92
N GLU A 23 6.24 -6.72 -7.33
CA GLU A 23 7.22 -6.65 -6.24
C GLU A 23 6.72 -7.38 -4.99
N VAL A 24 5.44 -7.20 -4.65
CA VAL A 24 4.84 -7.90 -3.50
C VAL A 24 4.81 -9.41 -3.73
N LYS A 25 4.52 -9.85 -4.96
CA LYS A 25 4.55 -11.28 -5.31
C LYS A 25 5.94 -11.89 -5.14
N GLU A 26 6.99 -11.19 -5.54
CA GLU A 26 8.38 -11.65 -5.35
C GLU A 26 8.68 -11.85 -3.85
N ILE A 27 8.36 -10.84 -3.02
CA ILE A 27 8.52 -10.93 -1.55
C ILE A 27 7.79 -12.14 -0.98
N LEU A 28 6.51 -12.32 -1.35
CA LEU A 28 5.71 -13.44 -0.86
C LEU A 28 6.24 -14.80 -1.32
N SER A 29 6.80 -14.88 -2.52
CA SER A 29 7.34 -16.15 -3.05
C SER A 29 8.60 -16.62 -2.33
N GLU A 30 9.31 -15.71 -1.66
CA GLU A 30 10.51 -16.01 -0.89
C GLU A 30 10.21 -16.27 0.60
N ALA A 31 9.00 -15.96 1.06
CA ALA A 31 8.60 -16.15 2.45
C ALA A 31 8.47 -17.64 2.79
N GLN A 32 8.97 -18.05 3.95
CA GLN A 32 8.83 -19.42 4.45
C GLN A 32 7.46 -19.65 5.07
N ARG A 33 6.88 -18.61 5.67
CA ARG A 33 5.54 -18.65 6.27
C ARG A 33 4.78 -17.35 6.00
N ILE A 34 3.50 -17.49 5.65
CA ILE A 34 2.61 -16.37 5.38
C ILE A 34 1.35 -16.51 6.24
N VAL A 35 0.98 -15.44 6.92
CA VAL A 35 -0.23 -15.37 7.74
C VAL A 35 -1.05 -14.17 7.34
N VAL A 36 -2.35 -14.36 7.12
CA VAL A 36 -3.31 -13.25 7.01
C VAL A 36 -3.95 -12.97 8.36
N GLN A 37 -4.19 -11.70 8.64
CA GLN A 37 -4.88 -11.25 9.84
C GLN A 37 -5.72 -10.00 9.56
N ASP A 38 -6.63 -9.71 10.50
CA ASP A 38 -7.43 -8.49 10.46
C ASP A 38 -6.54 -7.24 10.63
N CYS A 39 -6.81 -6.22 9.81
CA CYS A 39 -6.15 -4.94 9.88
C CYS A 39 -6.54 -4.20 11.17
N GLY A 40 -5.60 -4.06 12.10
CA GLY A 40 -5.82 -3.38 13.37
C GLY A 40 -6.40 -1.97 13.24
N CYS A 41 -5.92 -1.16 12.28
CA CYS A 41 -6.45 0.18 12.05
C CYS A 41 -7.92 0.16 11.60
N LYS A 42 -8.28 -0.77 10.72
CA LYS A 42 -9.65 -0.90 10.23
C LYS A 42 -10.59 -1.45 11.30
N THR A 43 -10.11 -2.40 12.11
CA THR A 43 -10.84 -2.91 13.28
C THR A 43 -11.09 -1.81 14.30
N ALA A 44 -10.13 -0.91 14.51
CA ALA A 44 -10.26 0.21 15.45
C ALA A 44 -11.23 1.30 14.96
N TYR A 45 -11.15 1.70 13.68
CA TYR A 45 -11.90 2.86 13.19
C TYR A 45 -13.18 2.53 12.42
N GLY A 46 -13.20 1.47 11.60
CA GLY A 46 -14.41 1.05 10.89
C GLY A 46 -15.02 2.05 9.90
N ASN A 47 -14.24 3.00 9.36
CA ASN A 47 -14.76 4.09 8.50
C ASN A 47 -15.16 3.66 7.07
N CYS A 48 -15.06 2.38 6.71
CA CYS A 48 -15.42 1.88 5.38
C CYS A 48 -15.65 0.36 5.38
N ASP A 49 -16.27 -0.12 4.29
CA ASP A 49 -16.64 -1.53 4.12
C ASP A 49 -15.61 -2.36 3.35
N SER A 50 -14.43 -1.80 3.01
CA SER A 50 -13.39 -2.61 2.35
C SER A 50 -12.94 -3.77 3.26
N PRO A 51 -12.41 -4.87 2.70
CA PRO A 51 -12.12 -6.08 3.49
C PRO A 51 -11.22 -5.83 4.70
N ARG A 52 -11.40 -6.63 5.76
CA ARG A 52 -10.66 -6.50 7.05
C ARG A 52 -9.40 -7.35 7.12
N ASP A 53 -9.47 -8.56 6.59
CA ASP A 53 -8.44 -9.59 6.56
C ASP A 53 -7.33 -9.29 5.53
N VAL A 54 -6.66 -8.13 5.64
CA VAL A 54 -5.80 -7.57 4.57
C VAL A 54 -4.34 -7.35 4.98
N CYS A 55 -3.97 -7.73 6.20
CA CYS A 55 -2.61 -7.65 6.70
C CYS A 55 -1.94 -9.03 6.57
N LEU A 56 -0.80 -9.07 5.90
CA LEU A 56 0.01 -10.26 5.69
C LEU A 56 1.28 -10.15 6.54
N GLY A 57 1.40 -11.01 7.55
CA GLY A 57 2.64 -11.20 8.31
C GLY A 57 3.49 -12.29 7.66
N LEU A 58 4.81 -12.08 7.64
CA LEU A 58 5.79 -12.98 7.04
C LEU A 58 6.78 -13.49 8.09
N ASP A 59 7.17 -14.75 7.98
CA ASP A 59 8.24 -15.39 8.75
C ASP A 59 8.16 -15.12 10.26
N CYS A 60 9.06 -14.30 10.82
CA CYS A 60 9.08 -14.00 12.25
C CYS A 60 7.83 -13.26 12.73
N ASP A 61 7.23 -12.38 11.90
CA ASP A 61 5.98 -11.70 12.20
C ASP A 61 4.81 -12.70 12.14
N ALA A 62 4.81 -13.60 11.16
CA ALA A 62 3.82 -14.67 11.07
C ALA A 62 3.80 -15.54 12.34
N ASP A 63 4.97 -15.94 12.84
CA ASP A 63 5.11 -16.69 14.09
C ASP A 63 4.62 -15.92 15.32
N TYR A 64 4.89 -14.61 15.37
CA TYR A 64 4.44 -13.74 16.46
C TYR A 64 2.92 -13.59 16.45
N VAL A 65 2.34 -13.30 15.29
CA VAL A 65 0.91 -13.07 15.11
C VAL A 65 0.10 -14.33 15.44
N LEU A 66 0.54 -15.52 15.02
CA LEU A 66 -0.14 -16.78 15.34
C LEU A 66 -0.18 -17.08 16.85
N LYS A 67 0.78 -16.58 17.64
CA LYS A 67 0.79 -16.74 19.10
C LYS A 67 -0.19 -15.79 19.80
N ASN A 68 -0.55 -14.67 19.17
CA ASN A 68 -1.42 -13.66 19.73
C ASN A 68 -2.88 -13.86 19.29
N LYS A 69 -3.74 -14.33 20.20
CA LYS A 69 -5.13 -14.74 19.91
C LYS A 69 -6.14 -13.60 19.63
N GLY A 70 -5.70 -12.46 19.10
CA GLY A 70 -6.52 -11.24 18.97
C GLY A 70 -6.87 -10.79 17.55
N THR A 71 -6.27 -11.36 16.51
CA THR A 71 -6.29 -10.76 15.15
C THR A 71 -6.94 -11.65 14.08
N HIS A 72 -7.65 -12.71 14.48
CA HIS A 72 -8.19 -13.73 13.57
C HIS A 72 -7.15 -14.28 12.58
N ALA A 73 -5.89 -14.38 13.06
CA ALA A 73 -4.77 -14.82 12.26
C ALA A 73 -4.95 -16.24 11.73
N LYS A 74 -4.67 -16.42 10.44
CA LYS A 74 -4.69 -17.71 9.75
C LYS A 74 -3.46 -17.84 8.87
N GLU A 75 -2.74 -18.96 9.00
CA GLU A 75 -1.69 -19.34 8.04
C GLU A 75 -2.31 -19.66 6.68
N ILE A 76 -1.71 -19.14 5.62
CA ILE A 76 -2.23 -19.23 4.26
C ILE A 76 -1.12 -19.54 3.26
N THR A 77 -1.52 -20.08 2.12
CA THR A 77 -0.65 -20.36 0.98
C THR A 77 -0.28 -19.08 0.21
N LEU A 78 0.74 -19.17 -0.66
CA LEU A 78 1.09 -18.10 -1.58
C LEU A 78 -0.10 -17.68 -2.45
N ASP A 79 -0.85 -18.64 -3.01
CA ASP A 79 -2.00 -18.33 -3.87
C ASP A 79 -3.12 -17.61 -3.11
N GLU A 80 -3.41 -18.03 -1.88
CA GLU A 80 -4.35 -17.31 -1.00
C GLU A 80 -3.84 -15.90 -0.67
N ALA A 81 -2.54 -15.71 -0.45
CA ALA A 81 -1.96 -14.39 -0.18
C ALA A 81 -2.07 -13.46 -1.40
N LEU A 82 -1.85 -13.98 -2.60
CA LEU A 82 -2.06 -13.24 -3.85
C LEU A 82 -3.53 -12.87 -4.04
N ASP A 83 -4.48 -13.73 -3.64
CA ASP A 83 -5.90 -13.39 -3.66
C ASP A 83 -6.25 -12.27 -2.67
N VAL A 84 -5.65 -12.28 -1.46
CA VAL A 84 -5.77 -11.19 -0.47
C VAL A 84 -5.34 -9.85 -1.08
N LEU A 85 -4.20 -9.81 -1.78
CA LEU A 85 -3.73 -8.60 -2.45
C LEU A 85 -4.69 -8.17 -3.56
N ARG A 86 -5.09 -9.10 -4.44
CA ARG A 86 -5.98 -8.83 -5.58
C ARG A 86 -7.30 -8.20 -5.12
N ARG A 87 -8.01 -8.83 -4.17
CA ARG A 87 -9.31 -8.32 -3.69
C ARG A 87 -9.16 -7.01 -2.92
N SER A 88 -8.03 -6.79 -2.25
CA SER A 88 -7.74 -5.52 -1.58
C SER A 88 -7.50 -4.40 -2.60
N HIS A 89 -6.74 -4.67 -3.66
CA HIS A 89 -6.51 -3.74 -4.77
C HIS A 89 -7.81 -3.35 -5.48
N GLU A 90 -8.66 -4.34 -5.78
CA GLU A 90 -9.99 -4.10 -6.38
C GLU A 90 -10.87 -3.18 -5.50
N ALA A 91 -10.78 -3.37 -4.18
CA ALA A 91 -11.45 -2.54 -3.18
C ALA A 91 -10.82 -1.15 -2.98
N GLY A 92 -9.74 -0.81 -3.70
CA GLY A 92 -9.10 0.51 -3.67
C GLY A 92 -8.02 0.70 -2.60
N LEU A 93 -7.48 -0.39 -2.05
CA LEU A 93 -6.47 -0.35 -1.00
C LEU A 93 -5.07 -0.31 -1.63
N VAL A 94 -4.14 0.37 -0.96
CA VAL A 94 -2.75 0.50 -1.40
C VAL A 94 -1.87 -0.50 -0.65
N HIS A 95 -1.12 -1.32 -1.38
CA HIS A 95 -0.16 -2.24 -0.77
C HIS A 95 1.08 -1.49 -0.28
N MET A 96 1.35 -1.63 1.01
CA MET A 96 2.50 -1.07 1.70
C MET A 96 3.25 -2.21 2.37
N ALA A 97 4.56 -2.28 2.21
CA ALA A 97 5.41 -3.17 2.99
C ALA A 97 6.30 -2.36 3.93
N TYR A 98 6.52 -2.92 5.11
CA TYR A 98 7.22 -2.26 6.22
C TYR A 98 8.51 -3.01 6.48
N VAL A 99 9.64 -2.34 6.23
CA VAL A 99 10.97 -2.87 6.58
C VAL A 99 11.34 -2.32 7.95
N MET A 100 11.50 -3.21 8.92
CA MET A 100 11.87 -2.85 10.28
C MET A 100 13.37 -2.56 10.38
N LYS A 101 13.77 -1.78 11.37
CA LYS A 101 15.17 -1.38 11.56
C LYS A 101 16.09 -2.59 11.71
N GLY A 102 17.10 -2.67 10.85
CA GLY A 102 18.09 -3.75 10.86
C GLY A 102 17.73 -4.95 9.98
N GLU A 103 16.57 -4.92 9.32
CA GLU A 103 16.12 -5.95 8.38
C GLU A 103 16.32 -5.49 6.93
N GLU A 104 16.63 -6.42 6.03
CA GLU A 104 16.74 -6.14 4.58
C GLU A 104 15.40 -6.33 3.85
N LYS A 105 14.49 -7.11 4.44
CA LYS A 105 13.21 -7.49 3.83
C LYS A 105 12.04 -7.09 4.73
N PRO A 106 10.87 -6.79 4.14
CA PRO A 106 9.70 -6.49 4.93
C PRO A 106 9.17 -7.76 5.61
N SER A 107 8.79 -7.64 6.88
CA SER A 107 8.12 -8.72 7.63
C SER A 107 6.60 -8.55 7.64
N LEU A 108 6.10 -7.39 7.20
CA LEU A 108 4.69 -7.05 7.19
C LEU A 108 4.32 -6.37 5.87
N ILE A 109 3.29 -6.89 5.21
CA ILE A 109 2.63 -6.27 4.07
C ILE A 109 1.19 -5.94 4.47
N CYS A 110 0.81 -4.66 4.37
CA CYS A 110 -0.55 -4.20 4.64
C CYS A 110 -1.19 -3.69 3.36
N SER A 111 -2.48 -3.96 3.16
CA SER A 111 -3.29 -3.20 2.22
C SER A 111 -4.00 -2.07 2.96
N CYS A 112 -3.56 -0.84 2.74
CA CYS A 112 -3.97 0.33 3.50
C CYS A 112 -5.04 1.13 2.76
N CYS A 113 -6.07 1.57 3.48
CA CYS A 113 -7.08 2.53 2.98
C CYS A 113 -6.82 3.93 3.56
N SER A 114 -7.13 4.97 2.79
CA SER A 114 -6.95 6.37 3.20
C SER A 114 -7.83 6.78 4.39
N CYS A 115 -8.93 6.07 4.64
CA CYS A 115 -9.93 6.40 5.66
C CYS A 115 -9.70 5.75 7.04
N CYS A 116 -9.09 4.56 7.11
CA CYS A 116 -8.85 3.88 8.38
C CYS A 116 -7.37 3.80 8.76
N CYS A 117 -6.45 3.69 7.79
CA CYS A 117 -5.03 3.52 8.11
C CYS A 117 -4.47 4.78 8.78
N HIS A 118 -3.82 4.62 9.93
CA HIS A 118 -3.19 5.74 10.63
C HIS A 118 -2.06 6.35 9.81
N THR A 119 -1.15 5.51 9.29
CA THR A 119 0.01 5.94 8.50
C THR A 119 -0.43 6.60 7.19
N LEU A 120 -1.08 5.84 6.29
CA LEU A 120 -1.48 6.37 4.98
C LEU A 120 -2.44 7.56 5.13
N GLY A 121 -3.47 7.44 5.99
CA GLY A 121 -4.41 8.52 6.21
C GLY A 121 -3.75 9.77 6.79
N GLY A 122 -2.79 9.63 7.72
CA GLY A 122 -2.02 10.74 8.28
C GLY A 122 -1.17 11.45 7.23
N LEU A 123 -0.42 10.68 6.43
CA LEU A 123 0.43 11.20 5.37
C LEU A 123 -0.36 11.96 4.29
N LEU A 124 -1.55 11.45 3.94
CA LEU A 124 -2.45 12.10 2.99
C LEU A 124 -3.02 13.40 3.57
N ARG A 125 -3.56 13.38 4.80
CA ARG A 125 -4.15 14.57 5.45
C ARG A 125 -3.18 15.73 5.61
N HIS A 126 -1.90 15.43 5.86
CA HIS A 126 -0.86 16.44 6.00
C HIS A 126 -0.15 16.78 4.68
N GLY A 127 -0.50 16.10 3.58
CA GLY A 127 0.11 16.36 2.27
C GLY A 127 1.58 15.95 2.18
N ILE A 128 2.06 15.10 3.09
CA ILE A 128 3.48 14.73 3.20
C ILE A 128 3.85 13.36 2.63
N HIS A 129 2.88 12.65 2.06
CA HIS A 129 3.06 11.31 1.50
C HIS A 129 4.21 11.23 0.49
N ALA A 130 4.37 12.21 -0.40
CA ALA A 130 5.43 12.22 -1.42
C ALA A 130 6.84 12.46 -0.87
N GLN A 131 6.98 12.95 0.37
CA GLN A 131 8.29 13.11 1.02
C GLN A 131 8.65 11.94 1.93
N VAL A 132 7.66 11.14 2.35
CA VAL A 132 7.85 10.03 3.30
C VAL A 132 7.83 8.68 2.61
N LEU A 133 6.94 8.50 1.63
CA LEU A 133 6.78 7.24 0.93
C LEU A 133 7.57 7.26 -0.38
N SER A 134 8.23 6.15 -0.68
CA SER A 134 8.88 5.93 -1.96
C SER A 134 8.28 4.74 -2.70
N SER A 135 8.50 4.69 -4.02
CA SER A 135 8.15 3.56 -4.86
C SER A 135 9.13 3.49 -6.03
N LYS A 136 9.45 2.29 -6.51
CA LYS A 136 10.29 2.12 -7.71
C LYS A 136 9.55 2.40 -9.01
N TYR A 137 8.21 2.37 -8.98
CA TYR A 137 7.38 2.50 -10.16
C TYR A 137 6.45 3.73 -10.07
N ILE A 138 6.05 4.22 -11.24
CA ILE A 138 5.02 5.24 -11.44
C ILE A 138 4.07 4.81 -12.55
N ALA A 139 2.88 5.41 -12.53
CA ALA A 139 1.95 5.28 -13.64
C ALA A 139 2.41 6.13 -14.84
N PHE A 140 2.10 5.65 -16.04
CA PHE A 140 2.37 6.30 -17.32
C PHE A 140 1.12 6.17 -18.20
N ASP A 141 0.76 7.25 -18.90
CA ASP A 141 -0.45 7.33 -19.70
C ASP A 141 -0.14 7.24 -21.20
N ASP A 142 -0.88 6.40 -21.90
CA ASP A 142 -0.93 6.33 -23.36
C ASP A 142 -1.97 7.36 -23.86
N GLU A 143 -1.49 8.49 -24.37
CA GLU A 143 -2.35 9.58 -24.84
C GLU A 143 -3.27 9.18 -26.00
N VAL A 144 -2.90 8.17 -26.79
CA VAL A 144 -3.71 7.72 -27.94
C VAL A 144 -4.89 6.87 -27.47
N LYS A 145 -4.69 6.05 -26.44
CA LYS A 145 -5.75 5.19 -25.87
C LYS A 145 -6.62 5.91 -24.84
N CYS A 146 -6.14 7.02 -24.28
CA CYS A 146 -6.85 7.75 -23.25
C CYS A 146 -8.07 8.48 -23.83
N ILE A 147 -9.26 8.15 -23.32
CA ILE A 147 -10.52 8.82 -23.69
C ILE A 147 -10.94 9.92 -22.70
N VAL A 148 -10.04 10.32 -21.80
CA VAL A 148 -10.24 11.41 -20.83
C VAL A 148 -11.52 11.23 -19.97
N CYS A 149 -11.86 9.98 -19.62
CA CYS A 149 -13.09 9.67 -18.87
C CYS A 149 -13.02 10.01 -17.36
N GLY A 150 -11.84 10.30 -16.82
CA GLY A 150 -11.66 10.68 -15.41
C GLY A 150 -11.76 9.54 -14.38
N THR A 151 -12.05 8.30 -14.76
CA THR A 151 -12.18 7.17 -13.80
C THR A 151 -10.93 6.95 -12.94
N CYS A 152 -9.74 7.23 -13.47
CA CYS A 152 -8.49 7.11 -12.73
C CYS A 152 -8.35 8.13 -11.59
N ILE A 153 -9.07 9.26 -11.65
CA ILE A 153 -9.02 10.32 -10.64
C ILE A 153 -9.65 9.84 -9.34
N SER A 154 -10.83 9.23 -9.40
CA SER A 154 -11.55 8.75 -8.21
C SER A 154 -10.82 7.61 -7.49
N ARG A 155 -9.94 6.88 -8.19
CA ARG A 155 -9.09 5.83 -7.62
C ARG A 155 -7.75 6.34 -7.08
N CYS A 156 -7.36 7.58 -7.37
CA CYS A 156 -6.06 8.10 -6.99
C CYS A 156 -6.08 8.69 -5.57
N VAL A 157 -5.76 7.87 -4.56
CA VAL A 157 -5.70 8.33 -3.16
C VAL A 157 -4.59 9.35 -2.88
N PHE A 158 -3.63 9.51 -3.80
CA PHE A 158 -2.50 10.46 -3.70
C PHE A 158 -2.75 11.78 -4.44
N GLU A 159 -3.93 11.95 -5.05
CA GLU A 159 -4.29 13.18 -5.77
C GLU A 159 -3.29 13.58 -6.88
N ALA A 160 -2.61 12.57 -7.45
CA ALA A 160 -1.67 12.75 -8.56
C ALA A 160 -2.38 13.02 -9.89
N ARG A 161 -3.70 12.85 -9.96
CA ARG A 161 -4.50 12.99 -11.19
C ARG A 161 -5.68 13.89 -10.93
N ARG A 162 -5.96 14.83 -11.84
CA ARG A 162 -7.08 15.77 -11.74
C ARG A 162 -7.56 16.22 -13.13
N MET A 163 -8.77 16.76 -13.20
CA MET A 163 -9.25 17.44 -14.41
C MET A 163 -8.92 18.93 -14.34
N GLU A 164 -8.36 19.48 -15.42
CA GLU A 164 -8.23 20.91 -15.64
C GLU A 164 -8.70 21.26 -17.05
N SER A 165 -9.75 22.09 -17.17
CA SER A 165 -10.26 22.57 -18.47
C SER A 165 -10.45 21.43 -19.49
N ASP A 166 -11.15 20.37 -19.08
CA ASP A 166 -11.42 19.15 -19.86
C ASP A 166 -10.18 18.32 -20.25
N LYS A 167 -9.03 18.59 -19.63
CA LYS A 167 -7.81 17.78 -19.77
C LYS A 167 -7.52 17.01 -18.50
N LEU A 168 -7.11 15.75 -18.66
CA LEU A 168 -6.54 14.98 -17.57
C LEU A 168 -5.11 15.46 -17.31
N VAL A 169 -4.87 15.97 -16.12
CA VAL A 169 -3.55 16.42 -15.66
C VAL A 169 -2.98 15.39 -14.69
N TYR A 170 -1.74 14.99 -14.96
CA TYR A 170 -1.00 14.01 -14.17
C TYR A 170 0.27 14.64 -13.56
N ASP A 171 0.34 14.63 -12.22
CA ASP A 171 1.48 15.08 -11.45
C ASP A 171 2.30 13.87 -10.97
N ALA A 172 3.36 13.57 -11.73
CA ALA A 172 4.25 12.44 -11.44
C ALA A 172 4.94 12.54 -10.06
N SER A 173 5.12 13.76 -9.53
CA SER A 173 5.76 13.97 -8.21
C SER A 173 4.92 13.44 -7.05
N LYS A 174 3.59 13.36 -7.23
CA LYS A 174 2.65 12.80 -6.25
C LYS A 174 2.33 11.34 -6.48
N CYS A 175 2.61 10.80 -7.66
CA CYS A 175 2.35 9.40 -7.93
C CYS A 175 3.27 8.55 -7.07
N LEU A 176 2.72 7.64 -6.27
CA LEU A 176 3.47 6.65 -5.49
C LEU A 176 3.34 5.22 -6.02
N GLY A 177 2.87 5.07 -7.26
CA GLY A 177 2.95 3.78 -7.96
C GLY A 177 2.02 2.67 -7.44
N CYS A 178 0.88 3.00 -6.82
CA CYS A 178 -0.03 1.97 -6.29
C CYS A 178 -0.82 1.16 -7.34
N GLY A 179 -0.73 1.49 -8.63
CA GLY A 179 -1.40 0.72 -9.70
C GLY A 179 -2.93 0.77 -9.74
N LEU A 180 -3.63 1.40 -8.79
CA LEU A 180 -5.11 1.42 -8.76
C LEU A 180 -5.74 2.04 -10.02
N CYS A 181 -5.05 3.01 -10.64
CA CYS A 181 -5.48 3.62 -11.89
C CYS A 181 -5.34 2.70 -13.11
N VAL A 182 -4.38 1.76 -13.08
CA VAL A 182 -4.14 0.80 -14.17
C VAL A 182 -5.30 -0.17 -14.28
N THR A 183 -5.67 -0.80 -13.17
CA THR A 183 -6.72 -1.83 -13.15
C THR A 183 -8.12 -1.28 -13.39
N THR A 184 -8.36 0.01 -13.12
CA THR A 184 -9.66 0.64 -13.35
C THR A 184 -9.83 1.23 -14.75
N CYS A 185 -8.76 1.37 -15.54
CA CYS A 185 -8.80 2.08 -16.81
C CYS A 185 -9.54 1.25 -17.87
N PRO A 186 -10.70 1.72 -18.39
CA PRO A 186 -11.52 0.92 -19.31
C PRO A 186 -10.85 0.70 -20.67
N THR A 187 -9.94 1.58 -21.07
CA THR A 187 -9.21 1.50 -22.35
C THR A 187 -7.79 0.97 -22.20
N GLN A 188 -7.40 0.54 -20.98
CA GLN A 188 -6.04 0.08 -20.69
C GLN A 188 -4.95 1.09 -21.12
N ALA A 189 -5.26 2.38 -20.99
CA ALA A 189 -4.38 3.48 -21.36
C ALA A 189 -3.32 3.79 -20.30
N ILE A 190 -3.31 3.11 -19.16
CA ILE A 190 -2.37 3.41 -18.06
C ILE A 190 -1.52 2.17 -17.80
N ALA A 191 -0.20 2.36 -17.71
CA ALA A 191 0.77 1.30 -17.44
C ALA A 191 1.73 1.70 -16.31
N MET A 192 2.40 0.72 -15.69
CA MET A 192 3.46 0.95 -14.71
C MET A 192 4.84 0.97 -15.38
N ARG A 193 5.70 1.90 -14.97
CA ARG A 193 7.08 2.09 -15.45
C ARG A 193 8.02 2.42 -14.30
N SER A 194 9.29 2.01 -14.41
CA SER A 194 10.31 2.37 -13.41
C SER A 194 10.51 3.88 -13.35
N ARG A 195 10.77 4.42 -12.17
CA ARG A 195 11.13 5.84 -11.96
C ARG A 195 12.48 6.20 -12.53
N ASP A 196 13.41 5.25 -12.65
CA ASP A 196 14.79 5.48 -13.12
C ASP A 196 14.88 5.79 -14.63
N HIS A 197 13.74 5.90 -15.32
CA HIS A 197 13.64 6.25 -16.74
C HIS A 197 13.01 7.64 -16.99
N GLN A 198 13.19 8.57 -16.04
CA GLN A 198 12.85 9.98 -16.19
C GLN A 198 14.08 10.88 -16.22
#